data_AF-A0A519LJN5-F1
#
_entry.id   AF-A0A519LJN5-F1
#
_cell.length_a   1.000
_cell.length_b   1.000
_cell.length_c   1.000
_cell.angle_alpha   90.00
_cell.angle_beta   90.00
_cell.angle_gamma   90.00
#
_symmetry.space_group_name_H-M   'P 1'
#
loop_
_entity.id
_entity.type
_entity.pdbx_description
1 polymer ?
#
loop_
_entity_poly.entity_id
_entity_poly.type
_entity_poly.pdbx_seq_one_letter_code
_entity_poly.pdbx_strand_id
1 'polypeptide(L)'
;MKNIFQLFCFFFFVFIFNAKAQTGISVSPPRLYFESAAGISTTENITVTNVSAKNSLDLAVSLGDWEYDVKGENQMHPANSLPSSCAGWITIKKEDTYFSLAPGERRDIEMTITTPTLSKDNLSAHSALLYVSQMNPVDDVDSKGANIKVSIRSGIKIFHKKPEVKKKKIEITDLKFDAAKKTLSLQFENQSEIWVDGKVITDILNVGNGKKISLDPLIFYTMPGNKREIEITLPPSLEKGKYTASVLIDYGDAENLELGELNFSYE
;
A
#
# COMPACT_ATOMS: atom_id res chain seq x y z
N MET A 1 -36.43 14.30 -60.98
CA MET A 1 -36.74 12.89 -61.28
C MET A 1 -35.46 12.18 -61.68
N LYS A 2 -35.00 11.25 -60.81
CA LYS A 2 -34.14 10.06 -61.05
C LYS A 2 -32.84 10.33 -61.82
N ASN A 3 -31.66 10.28 -61.18
CA ASN A 3 -31.05 9.01 -60.80
C ASN A 3 -30.36 9.05 -59.43
N ILE A 4 -30.95 8.25 -58.53
CA ILE A 4 -30.51 7.83 -57.22
C ILE A 4 -29.68 6.57 -57.42
N PHE A 5 -28.36 6.57 -57.17
CA PHE A 5 -27.60 5.43 -56.63
C PHE A 5 -26.11 5.75 -56.41
N GLN A 6 -25.77 6.78 -55.64
CA GLN A 6 -24.43 6.88 -55.04
C GLN A 6 -24.58 7.37 -53.61
N LEU A 7 -25.19 6.52 -52.79
CA LEU A 7 -25.20 6.66 -51.36
C LEU A 7 -24.49 5.44 -50.78
N PHE A 8 -23.70 5.70 -49.74
CA PHE A 8 -23.16 4.77 -48.76
C PHE A 8 -21.76 4.20 -49.00
N CYS A 9 -20.83 4.77 -48.23
CA CYS A 9 -19.61 4.22 -47.61
C CYS A 9 -18.50 5.27 -47.69
N PHE A 10 -18.73 6.50 -47.20
CA PHE A 10 -18.46 6.87 -45.81
C PHE A 10 -17.27 6.11 -45.20
N PHE A 11 -16.10 6.73 -45.32
CA PHE A 11 -15.12 6.86 -44.24
C PHE A 11 -14.76 5.55 -43.52
N PHE A 12 -13.96 4.70 -44.19
CA PHE A 12 -13.20 3.65 -43.52
C PHE A 12 -12.01 4.29 -42.75
N PHE A 13 -12.33 5.02 -41.68
CA PHE A 13 -11.33 5.39 -40.68
C PHE A 13 -11.04 4.13 -39.88
N VAL A 14 -10.00 3.40 -40.30
CA VAL A 14 -9.42 2.32 -39.52
C VAL A 14 -8.91 2.96 -38.22
N PHE A 15 -9.73 2.91 -37.18
CA PHE A 15 -9.25 2.99 -35.81
C PHE A 15 -8.30 1.82 -35.62
N ILE A 16 -6.99 2.09 -35.80
CA ILE A 16 -5.95 1.23 -35.27
C ILE A 16 -6.06 1.37 -33.75
N PHE A 17 -6.92 0.54 -33.16
CA PHE A 17 -6.86 0.25 -31.74
C PHE A 17 -5.47 -0.33 -31.51
N ASN A 18 -4.56 0.50 -31.00
CA ASN A 18 -3.40 0.02 -30.28
C ASN A 18 -3.92 -0.70 -29.04
N ALA A 19 -4.35 -1.94 -29.19
CA ALA A 19 -4.54 -2.86 -28.09
C ALA A 19 -3.13 -3.11 -27.54
N LYS A 20 -2.68 -2.22 -26.64
CA LYS A 20 -1.57 -2.55 -25.76
C LYS A 20 -2.00 -3.85 -25.09
N ALA A 21 -1.30 -4.94 -25.40
CA ALA A 21 -1.53 -6.20 -24.74
C ALA A 21 -1.35 -5.94 -23.25
N GLN A 22 -2.46 -5.93 -22.51
CA GLN A 22 -2.42 -5.78 -21.07
C GLN A 22 -1.92 -7.12 -20.54
N THR A 23 -0.60 -7.29 -20.48
CA THR A 23 0.02 -8.39 -19.75
C THR A 23 -0.16 -8.09 -18.28
N GLY A 24 -0.77 -9.02 -17.54
CA GLY A 24 -1.12 -8.71 -16.17
C GLY A 24 -1.85 -9.81 -15.44
N ILE A 25 -1.62 -9.83 -14.14
CA ILE A 25 -2.47 -10.50 -13.16
C ILE A 25 -3.14 -9.39 -12.37
N SER A 26 -4.45 -9.48 -12.17
CA SER A 26 -5.16 -8.68 -11.19
C SER A 26 -5.47 -9.55 -9.98
N VAL A 27 -5.20 -9.05 -8.78
CA VAL A 27 -5.53 -9.75 -7.53
C VAL A 27 -6.27 -8.80 -6.61
N SER A 28 -7.43 -9.23 -6.11
CA SER A 28 -8.33 -8.40 -5.32
C SER A 28 -8.90 -9.17 -4.13
N PRO A 29 -9.06 -8.54 -2.95
CA PRO A 29 -8.60 -7.18 -2.62
C PRO A 29 -7.08 -7.12 -2.39
N PRO A 30 -6.46 -5.93 -2.42
CA PRO A 30 -5.02 -5.77 -2.15
C PRO A 30 -4.67 -5.88 -0.65
N ARG A 31 -5.69 -5.80 0.22
CA ARG A 31 -5.56 -5.92 1.68
C ARG A 31 -6.75 -6.70 2.22
N LEU A 32 -6.49 -7.56 3.20
CA LEU A 32 -7.51 -8.25 3.98
C LEU A 32 -7.33 -7.92 5.46
N TYR A 33 -8.45 -7.68 6.14
CA TYR A 33 -8.51 -7.33 7.55
C TYR A 33 -9.33 -8.37 8.29
N PHE A 34 -8.74 -8.95 9.32
CA PHE A 34 -9.36 -9.96 10.17
C PHE A 34 -9.46 -9.46 11.60
N GLU A 35 -10.57 -9.77 12.24
CA GLU A 35 -10.79 -9.57 13.65
C GLU A 35 -11.38 -10.86 14.22
N SER A 36 -10.63 -11.54 15.09
CA SER A 36 -11.09 -12.81 15.67
C SER A 36 -10.40 -13.11 17.00
N ALA A 37 -11.16 -13.72 17.90
CA ALA A 37 -10.65 -14.21 19.18
C ALA A 37 -9.81 -15.50 19.01
N ALA A 38 -9.11 -15.89 20.08
CA ALA A 38 -8.32 -17.11 20.11
C ALA A 38 -9.15 -18.36 19.74
N GLY A 39 -8.60 -19.22 18.87
CA GLY A 39 -9.24 -20.45 18.40
C GLY A 39 -10.30 -20.26 17.32
N ILE A 40 -10.62 -19.02 16.92
CA ILE A 40 -11.63 -18.75 15.89
C ILE A 40 -10.99 -18.77 14.50
N SER A 41 -11.68 -19.41 13.56
CA SER A 41 -11.35 -19.41 12.14
C SER A 41 -12.24 -18.41 11.38
N THR A 42 -11.65 -17.67 10.46
CA THR A 42 -12.35 -16.73 9.57
C THR A 42 -11.84 -16.92 8.15
N THR A 43 -12.75 -16.92 7.18
CA THR A 43 -12.43 -17.17 5.76
C THR A 43 -12.81 -15.96 4.94
N GLU A 44 -11.91 -15.53 4.06
CA GLU A 44 -12.13 -14.47 3.08
C GLU A 44 -11.74 -14.94 1.68
N ASN A 45 -12.35 -14.31 0.67
CA ASN A 45 -12.10 -14.65 -0.73
C ASN A 45 -11.10 -13.69 -1.38
N ILE A 46 -10.21 -14.26 -2.18
CA ILE A 46 -9.27 -13.53 -3.02
C ILE A 46 -9.55 -13.90 -4.47
N THR A 47 -9.92 -12.92 -5.29
CA THR A 47 -10.12 -13.12 -6.73
C THR A 47 -8.82 -12.86 -7.47
N VAL A 48 -8.35 -13.86 -8.21
CA VAL A 48 -7.21 -13.78 -9.12
C VAL A 48 -7.73 -13.82 -10.55
N THR A 49 -7.45 -12.78 -11.32
CA THR A 49 -7.89 -12.64 -12.71
C THR A 49 -6.70 -12.52 -13.64
N ASN A 50 -6.67 -13.36 -14.67
CA ASN A 50 -5.78 -13.17 -15.80
C ASN A 50 -6.35 -12.06 -16.70
N VAL A 51 -5.76 -10.86 -16.62
CA VAL A 51 -6.19 -9.72 -17.47
C VAL A 51 -5.51 -9.74 -18.84
N SER A 52 -4.67 -10.74 -19.12
CA SER A 52 -4.14 -10.95 -20.46
C SER A 52 -5.24 -11.34 -21.42
N ALA A 53 -5.20 -10.70 -22.61
CA ALA A 53 -6.05 -11.07 -23.73
C ALA A 53 -5.48 -12.24 -24.57
N LYS A 54 -4.24 -12.69 -24.29
CA LYS A 54 -3.53 -13.63 -25.18
C LYS A 54 -2.85 -14.79 -24.46
N ASN A 55 -2.25 -14.53 -23.29
CA ASN A 55 -1.39 -15.51 -22.64
C ASN A 55 -2.13 -16.20 -21.50
N SER A 56 -2.04 -17.53 -21.45
CA SER A 56 -2.36 -18.27 -20.23
C SER A 56 -1.28 -18.05 -19.19
N LEU A 57 -1.67 -17.99 -17.91
CA LEU A 57 -0.75 -17.77 -16.80
C LEU A 57 -0.76 -18.96 -15.87
N ASP A 58 0.42 -19.47 -15.54
CA ASP A 58 0.65 -20.43 -14.47
C ASP A 58 1.02 -19.64 -13.21
N LEU A 59 0.27 -19.85 -12.14
CA LEU A 59 0.31 -19.05 -10.92
C LEU A 59 0.62 -19.93 -9.73
N ALA A 60 1.50 -19.46 -8.85
CA ALA A 60 1.76 -20.06 -7.55
C ALA A 60 1.37 -19.10 -6.43
N VAL A 61 0.71 -19.63 -5.41
CA VAL A 61 0.37 -18.89 -4.19
C VAL A 61 1.33 -19.28 -3.08
N SER A 62 1.92 -18.28 -2.44
CA SER A 62 2.87 -18.47 -1.33
C SER A 62 2.63 -17.43 -0.24
N LEU A 63 3.13 -17.71 0.96
CA LEU A 63 3.07 -16.80 2.09
C LEU A 63 4.45 -16.21 2.37
N GLY A 64 4.44 -15.01 2.93
CA GLY A 64 5.59 -14.31 3.48
C GLY A 64 5.16 -13.39 4.59
N ASP A 65 6.12 -12.65 5.11
CA ASP A 65 5.92 -11.60 6.10
C ASP A 65 6.34 -10.25 5.52
N TRP A 66 5.94 -9.17 6.17
CA TRP A 66 6.35 -7.83 5.80
C TRP A 66 6.31 -6.88 7.00
N GLU A 67 7.17 -5.86 6.95
CA GLU A 67 7.17 -4.72 7.87
C GLU A 67 7.44 -3.42 7.11
N TYR A 68 7.24 -2.28 7.78
CA TYR A 68 7.67 -0.99 7.27
C TYR A 68 9.04 -0.64 7.85
N ASP A 69 9.90 -0.05 7.04
CA ASP A 69 11.06 0.65 7.56
C ASP A 69 10.70 2.04 8.13
N VAL A 70 11.72 2.76 8.61
CA VAL A 70 11.56 4.10 9.17
C VAL A 70 11.08 5.13 8.15
N LYS A 71 11.19 4.90 6.84
CA LYS A 71 10.71 5.82 5.78
C LYS A 71 9.35 5.41 5.21
N GLY A 72 8.94 4.17 5.42
CA GLY A 72 7.58 3.66 5.17
C GLY A 72 7.56 2.67 4.03
N GLU A 73 8.75 2.26 3.61
CA GLU A 73 8.93 1.30 2.54
C GLU A 73 8.68 -0.10 3.07
N ASN A 74 8.12 -0.95 2.20
CA ASN A 74 7.82 -2.33 2.55
C ASN A 74 9.09 -3.15 2.52
N GLN A 75 9.41 -3.78 3.64
CA GLN A 75 10.46 -4.79 3.75
C GLN A 75 9.77 -6.16 3.75
N MET A 76 10.20 -7.04 2.84
CA MET A 76 9.59 -8.36 2.64
C MET A 76 10.45 -9.43 3.29
N HIS A 77 9.82 -10.38 3.98
CA HIS A 77 10.51 -11.42 4.73
C HIS A 77 9.91 -12.80 4.45
N PRO A 78 10.67 -13.89 4.68
CA PRO A 78 10.12 -15.25 4.65
C PRO A 78 8.95 -15.40 5.63
N ALA A 79 8.00 -16.30 5.33
CA ALA A 79 6.88 -16.57 6.22
C ALA A 79 7.35 -17.05 7.60
N ASN A 80 6.66 -16.60 8.66
CA ASN A 80 6.94 -16.94 10.06
C ASN A 80 8.32 -16.48 10.56
N SER A 81 8.91 -15.45 9.95
CA SER A 81 10.20 -14.92 10.37
C SER A 81 10.09 -13.69 11.27
N LEU A 82 8.98 -12.95 11.20
CA LEU A 82 8.74 -11.80 12.07
C LEU A 82 7.98 -12.20 13.35
N PRO A 83 8.25 -11.55 14.51
CA PRO A 83 7.50 -11.80 15.75
C PRO A 83 5.99 -11.58 15.63
N SER A 84 5.57 -10.64 14.79
CA SER A 84 4.16 -10.33 14.52
C SER A 84 3.57 -11.16 13.37
N SER A 85 4.24 -12.20 12.90
CA SER A 85 3.76 -12.99 11.76
C SER A 85 2.47 -13.76 12.11
N CYS A 86 1.48 -13.66 11.22
CA CYS A 86 0.35 -14.59 11.19
C CYS A 86 0.38 -15.55 9.98
N ALA A 87 1.52 -15.66 9.28
CA ALA A 87 1.62 -16.51 8.09
C ALA A 87 1.27 -17.98 8.40
N GLY A 88 1.73 -18.51 9.54
CA GLY A 88 1.44 -19.87 9.99
C GLY A 88 0.00 -20.10 10.45
N TRP A 89 -0.82 -19.06 10.52
CA TRP A 89 -2.25 -19.16 10.87
C TRP A 89 -3.12 -19.33 9.61
N ILE A 90 -2.54 -19.05 8.44
CA ILE A 90 -3.25 -19.01 7.17
C ILE A 90 -3.24 -20.41 6.53
N THR A 91 -4.41 -20.84 6.07
CA THR A 91 -4.60 -22.06 5.29
C THR A 91 -5.28 -21.72 3.97
N ILE A 92 -4.78 -22.32 2.90
CA ILE A 92 -5.30 -22.24 1.53
C ILE A 92 -5.43 -23.67 1.03
N LYS A 93 -6.48 -23.94 0.23
CA LYS A 93 -6.68 -25.26 -0.38
C LYS A 93 -5.51 -25.61 -1.30
N LYS A 94 -5.11 -26.89 -1.31
CA LYS A 94 -3.92 -27.34 -2.05
C LYS A 94 -4.04 -27.05 -3.55
N GLU A 95 -5.22 -27.26 -4.11
CA GLU A 95 -5.56 -26.96 -5.50
C GLU A 95 -5.46 -25.48 -5.89
N ASP A 96 -5.46 -24.58 -4.91
CA ASP A 96 -5.33 -23.13 -5.10
C ASP A 96 -3.90 -22.62 -4.88
N THR A 97 -2.98 -23.50 -4.48
CA THR A 97 -1.57 -23.13 -4.33
C THR A 97 -0.78 -23.11 -5.63
N TYR A 98 -1.27 -23.83 -6.66
CA TYR A 98 -0.69 -23.81 -8.01
C TYR A 98 -1.78 -24.07 -9.04
N PHE A 99 -1.96 -23.16 -9.99
CA PHE A 99 -3.01 -23.27 -11.00
C PHE A 99 -2.75 -22.44 -12.25
N SER A 100 -3.46 -22.78 -13.33
CA SER A 100 -3.41 -22.03 -14.58
C SER A 100 -4.70 -21.24 -14.80
N LEU A 101 -4.60 -20.07 -15.41
CA LEU A 101 -5.73 -19.25 -15.88
C LEU A 101 -5.56 -18.96 -17.37
N ALA A 102 -6.58 -19.31 -18.17
CA ALA A 102 -6.68 -18.88 -19.55
C ALA A 102 -6.87 -17.35 -19.65
N PRO A 103 -6.66 -16.74 -20.84
CA PRO A 103 -6.93 -15.33 -21.07
C PRO A 103 -8.34 -14.91 -20.61
N GLY A 104 -8.43 -13.89 -19.76
CA GLY A 104 -9.70 -13.40 -19.21
C GLY A 104 -10.33 -14.28 -18.12
N GLU A 105 -9.73 -15.42 -17.79
CA GLU A 105 -10.23 -16.30 -16.73
C GLU A 105 -9.95 -15.74 -15.33
N ARG A 106 -10.82 -16.08 -14.39
CA ARG A 106 -10.69 -15.75 -12.98
C ARG A 106 -10.85 -16.99 -12.11
N ARG A 107 -10.20 -16.96 -10.96
CA ARG A 107 -10.37 -17.95 -9.89
C ARG A 107 -10.51 -17.24 -8.56
N ASP A 108 -11.47 -17.69 -7.76
CA ASP A 108 -11.61 -17.27 -6.38
C ASP A 108 -10.90 -18.28 -5.47
N ILE A 109 -10.05 -17.77 -4.58
CA ILE A 109 -9.27 -18.54 -3.62
C ILE A 109 -9.82 -18.23 -2.24
N GLU A 110 -10.26 -19.26 -1.53
CA GLU A 110 -10.65 -19.16 -0.13
C GLU A 110 -9.40 -19.20 0.75
N MET A 111 -9.17 -18.12 1.50
CA MET A 111 -8.10 -18.03 2.48
C MET A 111 -8.70 -18.03 3.89
N THR A 112 -8.32 -19.00 4.70
CA THR A 112 -8.78 -19.10 6.08
C THR A 112 -7.65 -18.73 7.03
N ILE A 113 -7.91 -17.82 7.97
CA ILE A 113 -7.02 -17.57 9.12
C ILE A 113 -7.59 -18.27 10.35
N THR A 114 -6.77 -19.01 11.08
CA THR A 114 -7.16 -19.63 12.35
C THR A 114 -6.29 -19.08 13.47
N THR A 115 -6.87 -18.23 14.32
CA THR A 115 -6.14 -17.62 15.43
C THR A 115 -5.75 -18.70 16.45
N PRO A 116 -4.48 -18.77 16.89
CA PRO A 116 -4.05 -19.76 17.88
C PRO A 116 -4.85 -19.66 19.18
N THR A 117 -5.15 -20.80 19.81
CA THR A 117 -5.79 -20.85 21.14
C THR A 117 -4.85 -20.38 22.26
N LEU A 118 -3.54 -20.65 22.09
CA LEU A 118 -2.47 -20.21 22.98
C LEU A 118 -1.51 -19.34 22.17
N SER A 119 -1.55 -18.03 22.43
CA SER A 119 -0.62 -17.09 21.83
C SER A 119 0.79 -17.32 22.37
N LYS A 120 1.80 -17.31 21.50
CA LYS A 120 3.21 -17.36 21.90
C LYS A 120 3.76 -15.98 22.27
N ASP A 121 2.98 -14.94 21.99
CA ASP A 121 3.31 -13.54 22.18
C ASP A 121 2.16 -12.79 22.87
N ASN A 122 2.45 -11.57 23.33
CA ASN A 122 1.46 -10.66 23.91
C ASN A 122 1.00 -9.58 22.89
N LEU A 123 1.20 -9.81 21.60
CA LEU A 123 0.83 -8.85 20.56
C LEU A 123 -0.68 -8.88 20.32
N SER A 124 -1.19 -7.70 20.02
CA SER A 124 -2.62 -7.45 19.75
C SER A 124 -2.93 -7.47 18.25
N ALA A 125 -1.91 -7.31 17.41
CA ALA A 125 -2.03 -7.29 15.97
C ALA A 125 -0.88 -8.06 15.30
N HIS A 126 -1.22 -8.73 14.22
CA HIS A 126 -0.32 -9.58 13.44
C HIS A 126 -0.50 -9.32 11.95
N SER A 127 0.53 -9.60 11.17
CA SER A 127 0.54 -9.39 9.72
C SER A 127 1.14 -10.55 8.97
N ALA A 128 0.74 -10.67 7.71
CA ALA A 128 1.36 -11.56 6.74
C ALA A 128 1.21 -10.96 5.34
N LEU A 129 1.89 -11.57 4.38
CA LEU A 129 1.78 -11.25 2.97
C LEU A 129 1.47 -12.52 2.21
N LEU A 130 0.39 -12.51 1.44
CA LEU A 130 0.11 -13.55 0.46
C LEU A 130 0.60 -13.09 -0.90
N TYR A 131 1.36 -13.93 -1.58
CA TYR A 131 1.86 -13.67 -2.92
C TYR A 131 1.13 -14.52 -3.94
N VAL A 132 0.80 -13.91 -5.07
CA VAL A 132 0.41 -14.60 -6.30
C VAL A 132 1.49 -14.33 -7.34
N SER A 133 2.26 -15.37 -7.67
CA SER A 133 3.44 -15.30 -8.52
C SER A 133 3.20 -15.97 -9.86
N GLN A 134 3.53 -15.28 -10.96
CA GLN A 134 3.60 -15.88 -12.28
C GLN A 134 4.81 -16.81 -12.40
N MET A 135 4.56 -18.06 -12.79
CA MET A 135 5.56 -19.13 -12.89
C MET A 135 6.03 -19.37 -14.32
N ASN A 136 5.28 -18.91 -15.31
CA ASN A 136 5.62 -18.96 -16.73
C ASN A 136 5.87 -17.54 -17.28
N PRO A 137 7.11 -17.03 -17.24
CA PRO A 137 7.42 -15.70 -17.77
C PRO A 137 7.05 -15.59 -19.26
N VAL A 138 6.49 -14.46 -19.64
CA VAL A 138 6.09 -14.20 -21.03
C VAL A 138 7.20 -13.40 -21.72
N ASP A 139 7.51 -13.77 -22.97
CA ASP A 139 8.42 -13.01 -23.82
C ASP A 139 7.80 -11.65 -24.18
N ASP A 140 8.54 -10.58 -23.98
CA ASP A 140 8.16 -9.21 -24.30
C ASP A 140 9.36 -8.47 -24.90
N VAL A 141 9.16 -7.25 -25.38
CA VAL A 141 10.20 -6.43 -25.99
C VAL A 141 10.30 -5.11 -25.24
N ASP A 142 11.50 -4.76 -24.80
CA ASP A 142 11.73 -3.48 -24.12
C ASP A 142 11.62 -2.28 -25.07
N SER A 143 11.73 -1.06 -24.54
CA SER A 143 11.63 0.18 -25.32
C SER A 143 12.73 0.36 -26.37
N LYS A 144 13.74 -0.52 -26.40
CA LYS A 144 14.89 -0.50 -27.33
C LYS A 144 14.91 -1.72 -28.27
N GLY A 145 13.91 -2.60 -28.22
CA GLY A 145 13.83 -3.77 -29.10
C GLY A 145 14.50 -5.03 -28.55
N ALA A 146 14.94 -5.05 -27.29
CA ALA A 146 15.54 -6.23 -26.68
C ALA A 146 14.47 -7.20 -26.15
N ASN A 147 14.65 -8.50 -26.37
CA ASN A 147 13.79 -9.53 -25.81
C ASN A 147 13.98 -9.60 -24.29
N ILE A 148 12.89 -9.42 -23.54
CA ILE A 148 12.83 -9.52 -22.10
C ILE A 148 11.81 -10.59 -21.68
N LYS A 149 11.99 -11.16 -20.49
CA LYS A 149 11.00 -12.04 -19.87
C LYS A 149 10.38 -11.33 -18.68
N VAL A 150 9.06 -11.17 -18.71
CA VAL A 150 8.32 -10.51 -17.65
C VAL A 150 7.60 -11.55 -16.81
N SER A 151 7.83 -11.52 -15.50
CA SER A 151 7.08 -12.29 -14.50
C SER A 151 6.50 -11.34 -13.47
N ILE A 152 5.19 -11.42 -13.26
CA ILE A 152 4.48 -10.57 -12.31
C ILE A 152 4.32 -11.29 -10.97
N ARG A 153 4.49 -10.55 -9.87
CA ARG A 153 4.16 -11.01 -8.52
C ARG A 153 3.28 -9.97 -7.84
N SER A 154 2.07 -10.36 -7.47
CA SER A 154 1.15 -9.52 -6.70
C SER A 154 1.21 -9.92 -5.22
N GLY A 155 1.05 -8.94 -4.33
CA GLY A 155 1.04 -9.13 -2.89
C GLY A 155 -0.25 -8.63 -2.26
N ILE A 156 -0.89 -9.46 -1.44
CA ILE A 156 -2.06 -9.13 -0.62
C ILE A 156 -1.61 -9.02 0.82
N LYS A 157 -1.68 -7.82 1.39
CA LYS A 157 -1.34 -7.62 2.80
C LYS A 157 -2.47 -8.12 3.68
N ILE A 158 -2.12 -8.95 4.65
CA ILE A 158 -3.06 -9.50 5.61
C ILE A 158 -2.78 -8.84 6.95
N PHE A 159 -3.84 -8.34 7.55
CA PHE A 159 -3.85 -7.72 8.86
C PHE A 159 -4.81 -8.50 9.75
N HIS A 160 -4.36 -8.87 10.93
CA HIS A 160 -5.18 -9.49 11.96
C HIS A 160 -5.07 -8.67 13.24
N LYS A 161 -6.19 -8.49 13.94
CA LYS A 161 -6.21 -7.96 15.31
C LYS A 161 -7.13 -8.76 16.21
N LYS A 162 -6.87 -8.69 17.52
CA LYS A 162 -7.80 -9.18 18.54
C LYS A 162 -9.00 -8.22 18.72
N PRO A 163 -10.21 -8.71 19.03
CA PRO A 163 -11.41 -7.87 19.17
C PRO A 163 -11.33 -6.80 20.27
N GLU A 164 -10.61 -7.07 21.35
CA GLU A 164 -10.47 -6.18 22.52
C GLU A 164 -9.68 -4.90 22.23
N VAL A 165 -9.02 -4.80 21.09
CA VAL A 165 -8.04 -3.76 20.79
C VAL A 165 -8.70 -2.53 20.19
N LYS A 166 -8.65 -1.42 20.92
CA LYS A 166 -9.27 -0.14 20.50
C LYS A 166 -8.34 1.07 20.57
N LYS A 167 -7.21 0.96 21.27
CA LYS A 167 -6.37 2.11 21.57
C LYS A 167 -5.48 2.48 20.39
N LYS A 168 -5.69 3.67 19.85
CA LYS A 168 -4.76 4.34 18.94
C LYS A 168 -3.97 5.41 19.71
N LYS A 169 -2.67 5.51 19.46
CA LYS A 169 -1.80 6.58 19.94
C LYS A 169 -0.62 6.73 18.99
N ILE A 170 -0.46 7.92 18.44
CA ILE A 170 0.75 8.36 17.76
C ILE A 170 1.42 9.42 18.64
N GLU A 171 2.73 9.37 18.77
CA GLU A 171 3.51 10.34 19.53
C GLU A 171 4.63 10.93 18.66
N ILE A 172 4.67 12.26 18.56
CA ILE A 172 5.78 12.95 17.89
C ILE A 172 6.98 12.88 18.83
N THR A 173 8.09 12.36 18.30
CA THR A 173 9.34 12.20 19.05
C THR A 173 10.38 13.24 18.68
N ASP A 174 10.29 13.81 17.47
CA ASP A 174 11.20 14.86 17.01
C ASP A 174 10.59 15.67 15.85
N LEU A 175 10.88 16.96 15.80
CA LEU A 175 10.53 17.84 14.68
C LEU A 175 11.64 18.86 14.47
N LYS A 176 12.32 18.79 13.32
CA LYS A 176 13.51 19.60 13.03
C LYS A 176 13.50 20.19 11.63
N PHE A 177 14.15 21.33 11.46
CA PHE A 177 14.40 21.91 10.14
C PHE A 177 15.78 21.48 9.65
N ASP A 178 15.84 20.87 8.46
CA ASP A 178 17.07 20.56 7.74
C ASP A 178 17.33 21.68 6.73
N ALA A 179 18.26 22.59 7.06
CA ALA A 179 18.61 23.72 6.22
C ALA A 179 19.31 23.31 4.90
N ALA A 180 20.04 22.19 4.90
CA ALA A 180 20.75 21.72 3.71
C ALA A 180 19.77 21.15 2.68
N LYS A 181 18.78 20.38 3.14
CA LYS A 181 17.73 19.82 2.28
C LYS A 181 16.56 20.75 2.05
N LYS A 182 16.42 21.81 2.87
CA LYS A 182 15.26 22.71 2.88
C LYS A 182 13.95 21.96 3.16
N THR A 183 13.99 21.06 4.15
CA THR A 183 12.85 20.22 4.56
C THR A 183 12.63 20.29 6.07
N LEU A 184 11.43 19.93 6.52
CA LEU A 184 11.18 19.61 7.92
C LEU A 184 11.25 18.09 8.08
N SER A 185 12.08 17.60 9.00
CA SER A 185 12.14 16.19 9.39
C SER A 185 11.21 15.99 10.58
N LEU A 186 10.15 15.21 10.39
CA LEU A 186 9.20 14.80 11.41
C LEU A 186 9.48 13.34 11.79
N GLN A 187 9.67 13.06 13.07
CA GLN A 187 9.76 11.70 13.61
C GLN A 187 8.63 11.42 14.59
N PHE A 188 8.00 10.26 14.46
CA PHE A 188 6.93 9.83 15.36
C PHE A 188 6.93 8.32 15.55
N GLU A 189 6.28 7.86 16.62
CA GLU A 189 6.16 6.45 16.97
C GLU A 189 4.70 6.03 17.02
N ASN A 190 4.40 4.84 16.49
CA ASN A 190 3.10 4.21 16.69
C ASN A 190 3.08 3.44 18.01
N GLN A 191 2.56 4.08 19.05
CA GLN A 191 2.35 3.47 20.37
C GLN A 191 0.98 2.78 20.49
N SER A 192 0.27 2.60 19.38
CA SER A 192 -0.96 1.83 19.32
C SER A 192 -0.68 0.34 19.39
N GLU A 193 -1.69 -0.41 19.81
CA GLU A 193 -1.66 -1.87 19.77
C GLU A 193 -1.98 -2.45 18.38
N ILE A 194 -2.42 -1.61 17.44
CA ILE A 194 -2.80 -1.95 16.06
C ILE A 194 -2.07 -1.07 15.04
N TRP A 195 -2.16 -1.46 13.77
CA TRP A 195 -1.74 -0.59 12.69
C TRP A 195 -2.56 0.71 12.70
N VAL A 196 -1.92 1.77 12.23
CA VAL A 196 -2.52 3.08 12.10
C VAL A 196 -2.17 3.65 10.74
N ASP A 197 -3.15 4.29 10.12
CA ASP A 197 -3.00 5.12 8.93
C ASP A 197 -3.57 6.50 9.21
N GLY A 198 -3.04 7.49 8.50
CA GLY A 198 -3.38 8.88 8.77
C GLY A 198 -2.71 9.84 7.82
N LYS A 199 -2.80 11.12 8.17
CA LYS A 199 -2.25 12.24 7.41
C LYS A 199 -1.45 13.16 8.32
N VAL A 200 -0.32 13.61 7.81
CA VAL A 200 0.43 14.73 8.37
C VAL A 200 -0.02 16.00 7.65
N ILE A 201 -0.58 16.93 8.41
CA ILE A 201 -1.04 18.24 7.94
C ILE A 201 -0.04 19.27 8.45
N THR A 202 0.53 20.08 7.56
CA THR A 202 1.55 21.06 7.91
C THR A 202 1.16 22.45 7.47
N ASP A 203 1.21 23.37 8.41
CA ASP A 203 1.02 24.80 8.20
C ASP A 203 2.32 25.55 8.52
N ILE A 204 2.66 26.53 7.69
CA ILE A 204 3.86 27.36 7.84
C ILE A 204 3.42 28.82 7.92
N LEU A 205 3.75 29.50 9.00
CA LEU A 205 3.46 30.90 9.24
C LEU A 205 4.76 31.73 9.18
N ASN A 206 4.83 32.71 8.29
CA ASN A 206 5.90 33.70 8.31
C ASN A 206 5.65 34.69 9.45
N VAL A 207 6.60 34.78 10.38
CA VAL A 207 6.47 35.61 11.60
C VAL A 207 6.55 37.10 11.28
N GLY A 208 7.23 37.50 10.21
CA GLY A 208 7.44 38.89 9.85
C GLY A 208 6.24 39.56 9.18
N ASN A 209 5.49 38.82 8.35
CA ASN A 209 4.36 39.37 7.60
C ASN A 209 3.01 38.67 7.88
N GLY A 210 3.00 37.65 8.74
CA GLY A 210 1.78 36.90 9.11
C GLY A 210 1.22 36.01 8.00
N LYS A 211 1.92 35.85 6.87
CA LYS A 211 1.46 35.02 5.75
C LYS A 211 1.53 33.54 6.14
N LYS A 212 0.41 32.85 6.04
CA LYS A 212 0.27 31.42 6.26
C LYS A 212 0.29 30.66 4.92
N ILE A 213 0.95 29.50 4.89
CA ILE A 213 0.96 28.55 3.78
C ILE A 213 0.60 27.19 4.35
N SER A 214 -0.42 26.54 3.80
CA SER A 214 -0.78 25.15 4.10
C SER A 214 -0.17 24.24 3.03
N LEU A 215 0.47 23.15 3.44
CA LEU A 215 1.06 22.17 2.54
C LEU A 215 0.07 21.04 2.23
N ASP A 216 0.32 20.34 1.12
CA ASP A 216 -0.44 19.13 0.78
C ASP A 216 -0.25 18.06 1.87
N PRO A 217 -1.33 17.42 2.35
CA PRO A 217 -1.21 16.40 3.39
C PRO A 217 -0.40 15.19 2.94
N LEU A 218 0.49 14.72 3.80
CA LEU A 218 1.28 13.49 3.55
C LEU A 218 0.60 12.30 4.22
N ILE A 219 0.23 11.30 3.44
CA ILE A 219 -0.39 10.06 3.96
C ILE A 219 0.71 9.16 4.54
N PHE A 220 0.45 8.55 5.69
CA PHE A 220 1.33 7.55 6.27
C PHE A 220 0.58 6.29 6.68
N TYR A 221 1.34 5.21 6.78
CA TYR A 221 0.93 3.93 7.34
C TYR A 221 2.01 3.50 8.33
N THR A 222 1.62 2.82 9.41
CA THR A 222 2.55 2.39 10.46
C THR A 222 2.00 1.17 11.21
N MET A 223 2.88 0.25 11.60
CA MET A 223 2.56 -0.93 12.42
C MET A 223 2.85 -0.65 13.90
N PRO A 224 2.32 -1.43 14.85
CA PRO A 224 2.62 -1.27 16.28
C PRO A 224 4.13 -1.21 16.55
N GLY A 225 4.57 -0.25 17.35
CA GLY A 225 5.97 -0.05 17.72
C GLY A 225 6.88 0.48 16.60
N ASN A 226 6.36 0.73 15.40
CA ASN A 226 7.16 1.34 14.34
C ASN A 226 7.49 2.79 14.68
N LYS A 227 8.74 3.15 14.38
CA LYS A 227 9.18 4.55 14.28
C LYS A 227 9.12 4.97 12.82
N ARG A 228 8.63 6.18 12.57
CA ARG A 228 8.45 6.74 11.24
C ARG A 228 9.18 8.07 11.16
N GLU A 229 9.79 8.34 10.02
CA GLU A 229 10.42 9.60 9.68
C GLU A 229 9.86 10.07 8.34
N ILE A 230 9.30 11.28 8.33
CA ILE A 230 8.73 11.92 7.13
C ILE A 230 9.51 13.20 6.87
N GLU A 231 9.99 13.34 5.64
CA GLU A 231 10.57 14.60 5.15
C GLU A 231 9.46 15.43 4.49
N ILE A 232 9.14 16.58 5.10
CA ILE A 232 8.16 17.53 4.59
C ILE A 232 8.90 18.57 3.75
N THR A 233 8.68 18.54 2.44
CA THR A 233 9.32 19.48 1.51
C THR A 233 8.72 20.86 1.64
N LEU A 234 9.57 21.87 1.84
CA LEU A 234 9.15 23.27 1.85
C LEU A 234 8.92 23.79 0.42
N PRO A 235 7.97 24.72 0.21
CA PRO A 235 7.74 25.30 -1.11
C PRO A 235 9.01 25.98 -1.65
N PRO A 236 9.38 25.78 -2.93
CA PRO A 236 10.56 26.43 -3.51
C PRO A 236 10.42 27.96 -3.57
N SER A 237 9.19 28.47 -3.54
CA SER A 237 8.84 29.89 -3.50
C SER A 237 8.86 30.51 -2.10
N LEU A 238 9.28 29.76 -1.07
CA LEU A 238 9.37 30.29 0.28
C LEU A 238 10.45 31.39 0.33
N GLU A 239 10.07 32.57 0.78
CA GLU A 239 10.98 33.71 0.93
C GLU A 239 11.91 33.50 2.14
N LYS A 240 13.05 34.21 2.16
CA LYS A 240 13.92 34.20 3.34
C LYS A 240 13.18 34.85 4.51
N GLY A 241 13.27 34.25 5.70
CA GLY A 241 12.56 34.77 6.87
C GLY A 241 12.52 33.83 8.06
N LYS A 242 11.85 34.28 9.12
CA LYS A 242 11.56 33.46 10.31
C LYS A 242 10.16 32.89 10.21
N TYR A 243 10.04 31.61 10.54
CA TYR A 243 8.82 30.84 10.35
C TYR A 243 8.48 30.04 11.61
N THR A 244 7.18 29.81 11.80
CA THR A 244 6.63 28.80 12.70
C THR A 244 5.94 27.75 11.84
N ALA A 245 6.38 26.50 11.93
CA ALA A 245 5.67 25.35 11.38
C ALA A 245 4.82 24.70 12.46
N SER A 246 3.55 24.44 12.18
CA SER A 246 2.66 23.62 12.99
C SER A 246 2.35 22.35 12.22
N VAL A 247 2.65 21.20 12.82
CA VAL A 247 2.49 19.87 12.23
C VAL A 247 1.47 19.10 13.06
N LEU A 248 0.37 18.71 12.42
CA LEU A 248 -0.70 17.92 13.00
C LEU A 248 -0.70 16.52 12.39
N ILE A 249 -0.68 15.49 13.21
CA ILE A 249 -0.89 14.11 12.80
C ILE A 249 -2.35 13.74 13.09
N ASP A 250 -3.16 13.65 12.04
CA ASP A 250 -4.51 13.11 12.09
C ASP A 250 -4.47 11.61 11.75
N TYR A 251 -4.80 10.78 12.73
CA TYR A 251 -4.82 9.33 12.62
C TYR A 251 -6.21 8.71 12.84
N GLY A 252 -7.25 9.51 12.59
CA GLY A 252 -8.64 9.07 12.63
C GLY A 252 -9.15 8.75 14.04
N ASP A 253 -8.53 9.33 15.06
CA ASP A 253 -9.07 9.40 16.43
C ASP A 253 -9.53 10.85 16.67
N ALA A 254 -10.85 11.05 16.73
CA ALA A 254 -11.43 12.38 16.85
C ALA A 254 -11.15 13.05 18.21
N GLU A 255 -10.82 12.24 19.22
CA GLU A 255 -10.53 12.73 20.58
C GLU A 255 -9.03 12.96 20.79
N ASN A 256 -8.17 12.30 20.00
CA ASN A 256 -6.73 12.36 20.14
C ASN A 256 -6.06 12.74 18.82
N LEU A 257 -5.57 13.97 18.75
CA LEU A 257 -4.69 14.46 17.70
C LEU A 257 -3.32 14.74 18.30
N GLU A 258 -2.27 14.55 17.51
CA GLU A 258 -0.91 14.84 17.93
C GLU A 258 -0.38 16.07 17.19
N LEU A 259 0.10 17.06 17.93
CA LEU A 259 0.55 18.36 17.39
C LEU A 259 1.99 18.64 17.82
N GLY A 260 2.82 19.05 16.85
CA GLY A 260 4.16 19.58 17.09
C GLY A 260 4.30 20.98 16.48
N GLU A 261 5.07 21.84 17.12
CA GLU A 261 5.43 23.16 16.57
C GLU A 261 6.94 23.34 16.52
N LEU A 262 7.41 24.02 15.47
CA LEU A 262 8.82 24.30 15.26
C LEU A 262 9.02 25.72 14.75
N ASN A 263 9.84 26.50 15.46
CA ASN A 263 10.33 27.78 14.98
C ASN A 263 11.66 27.58 14.22
N PHE A 264 11.77 28.13 13.02
CA PHE A 264 12.98 28.02 12.19
C PHE A 264 13.24 29.27 11.36
N SER A 265 14.49 29.44 10.92
CA SER A 265 14.90 30.49 9.97
C SER A 265 15.18 29.86 8.62
N TYR A 266 14.63 30.41 7.55
CA TYR A 266 14.82 29.96 6.18
C TYR A 266 15.69 30.98 5.42
N GLU A 267 16.77 30.49 4.80
CA GLU A 267 17.82 31.28 4.13
C GLU A 267 17.94 30.99 2.61
#